data_AF-A0A7X5IT16-F1
#
_entry.id   AF-A0A7X5IT16-F1
#
_cell.length_a   1.000
_cell.length_b   1.000
_cell.length_c   1.000
_cell.angle_alpha   90.00
_cell.angle_beta   90.00
_cell.angle_gamma   90.00
#
_symmetry.space_group_name_H-M   'P 1'
#
loop_
_entity.id
_entity.type
_entity.pdbx_description
1 polymer ?
#
loop_
_entity_poly.entity_id
_entity_poly.type
_entity_poly.pdbx_seq_one_letter_code
_entity_poly.pdbx_strand_id
1 'polypeptide(L)' 'MSKKWTGELVGLLHDYKITQNQLADQLGLSFQYVSMVLRGHRAPPDAEQRFRAALDALISA' A
#
# COMPACT_ATOMS: atom_id res chain seq x y z
N MET A 1 7.76 -14.62 4.74
CA MET A 1 8.68 -13.76 3.96
C MET A 1 7.86 -12.62 3.37
N SER A 2 7.99 -11.40 3.88
CA SER A 2 7.35 -10.24 3.24
C SER A 2 7.89 -10.11 1.81
N LYS A 3 7.02 -9.82 0.84
CA LYS A 3 7.46 -9.57 -0.53
C LYS A 3 8.27 -8.27 -0.54
N LYS A 4 9.38 -8.22 -1.29
CA LYS A 4 10.28 -7.04 -1.32
C LYS A 4 9.52 -5.72 -1.56
N TRP A 5 8.54 -5.74 -2.46
CA TRP A 5 7.75 -4.56 -2.81
C TRP A 5 6.95 -3.97 -1.64
N THR A 6 6.54 -4.76 -0.63
CA THR A 6 5.77 -4.20 0.49
C THR A 6 6.64 -3.32 1.39
N GLY A 7 7.92 -3.68 1.54
CA GLY A 7 8.90 -2.85 2.25
C GLY A 7 9.22 -1.56 1.51
N GLU A 8 9.41 -1.65 0.18
CA GLU A 8 9.61 -0.48 -0.68
C GLU A 8 8.40 0.47 -0.61
N LEU A 9 7.19 -0.07 -0.68
CA LEU A 9 5.96 0.73 -0.63
C LEU A 9 5.78 1.41 0.73
N VAL A 10 6.10 0.74 1.83
CA VAL A 10 6.10 1.37 3.17
C VAL A 10 7.17 2.46 3.27
N GLY A 11 8.34 2.27 2.68
CA GLY A 11 9.37 3.32 2.59
C GLY A 11 8.84 4.57 1.90
N LEU A 12 8.23 4.40 0.72
CA LEU A 12 7.63 5.51 -0.01
C LEU A 12 6.50 6.19 0.77
N LEU A 13 5.61 5.43 1.41
CA LEU A 13 4.59 6.00 2.29
C LEU A 13 5.20 6.93 3.36
N HIS A 14 6.31 6.51 3.97
CA HIS A 14 7.03 7.34 4.94
C HIS A 14 7.66 8.59 4.30
N ASP A 15 8.33 8.45 3.15
CA ASP A 15 9.00 9.55 2.46
C ASP A 15 8.03 10.67 2.08
N TYR A 16 6.84 10.30 1.59
CA TYR A 16 5.78 11.25 1.19
C TYR A 16 4.81 11.61 2.33
N LYS A 17 5.06 11.14 3.56
CA LYS A 17 4.17 11.33 4.73
C LYS A 17 2.73 10.87 4.49
N ILE A 18 2.55 9.86 3.64
CA ILE A 18 1.26 9.27 3.32
C ILE A 18 0.97 8.16 4.34
N THR A 19 -0.21 8.22 4.95
CA THR A 19 -0.63 7.22 5.93
C THR A 19 -1.24 5.99 5.25
N GLN A 20 -1.15 4.84 5.92
CA GLN A 20 -1.87 3.64 5.48
C GLN A 20 -3.39 3.86 5.42
N ASN A 21 -3.93 4.81 6.19
CA ASN A 21 -5.35 5.16 6.12
C ASN A 21 -5.70 5.87 4.82
N GLN A 22 -4.89 6.85 4.40
CA GLN A 22 -5.07 7.51 3.09
C GLN A 22 -4.93 6.51 1.92
N LEU A 23 -3.99 5.57 2.03
CA LEU A 23 -3.86 4.50 1.04
C LEU A 23 -5.09 3.58 1.02
N ALA A 24 -5.65 3.27 2.19
CA ALA A 24 -6.87 2.48 2.31
C ALA A 24 -8.08 3.19 1.69
N ASP A 25 -8.23 4.48 1.98
CA ASP A 25 -9.29 5.32 1.43
C ASP A 25 -9.22 5.39 -0.11
N GLN A 26 -8.01 5.55 -0.68
CA GLN A 26 -7.81 5.53 -2.13
C GLN A 26 -8.08 4.18 -2.77
N LEU A 27 -7.73 3.09 -2.10
CA LEU A 27 -7.97 1.75 -2.61
C LEU A 27 -9.43 1.30 -2.44
N GLY A 28 -10.24 2.03 -1.67
CA GLY A 28 -11.58 1.62 -1.25
C GLY A 28 -11.56 0.35 -0.39
N LEU A 29 -10.50 0.16 0.40
CA LEU A 29 -10.28 -1.02 1.24
C LEU A 29 -10.27 -0.63 2.71
N SER A 30 -10.47 -1.60 3.60
CA SER A 30 -10.30 -1.34 5.03
C SER A 30 -8.82 -1.21 5.40
N PHE A 31 -8.54 -0.35 6.38
CA PHE A 31 -7.19 -0.22 6.96
C PHE A 31 -6.60 -1.58 7.38
N GLN A 32 -7.42 -2.44 8.01
CA GLN A 32 -7.00 -3.79 8.41
C GLN A 32 -6.57 -4.64 7.21
N TYR A 33 -7.29 -4.55 6.09
CA TYR A 33 -6.94 -5.28 4.87
C TYR A 33 -5.60 -4.81 4.30
N VAL A 34 -5.41 -3.48 4.18
CA VAL A 34 -4.15 -2.88 3.73
C VAL A 34 -3.00 -3.32 4.63
N SER A 35 -3.16 -3.27 5.97
CA SER A 35 -2.13 -3.71 6.90
C SER A 35 -1.78 -5.20 6.74
N MET A 36 -2.78 -6.06 6.53
CA MET A 36 -2.57 -7.49 6.26
C MET A 36 -1.78 -7.73 4.97
N VAL A 37 -2.04 -6.94 3.92
CA VAL A 37 -1.28 -7.04 2.66
C VAL A 37 0.16 -6.56 2.83
N LEU A 38 0.38 -5.42 3.47
CA LEU A 38 1.73 -4.87 3.70
C LEU A 38 2.59 -5.76 4.61
N ARG A 39 1.97 -6.43 5.58
CA ARG A 39 2.59 -7.46 6.43
C ARG A 39 2.83 -8.80 5.70
N GLY A 40 2.34 -8.95 4.48
CA GLY A 40 2.49 -10.17 3.68
C GLY A 40 1.57 -11.32 4.09
N HIS A 41 0.57 -11.07 4.95
CA HIS A 41 -0.43 -12.07 5.33
C HIS A 41 -1.45 -12.32 4.20
N ARG A 42 -1.64 -11.34 3.32
CA ARG A 42 -2.47 -11.46 2.11
C ARG A 42 -1.71 -10.97 0.90
N ALA A 43 -1.82 -11.70 -0.21
CA ALA A 43 -1.26 -11.32 -1.49
C ALA A 43 -2.26 -11.69 -2.59
N PRO A 44 -3.33 -10.89 -2.78
CA PRO A 44 -4.20 -11.09 -3.92
C PRO A 44 -3.43 -10.95 -5.24
N PRO A 45 -3.95 -11.49 -6.35
CA PRO A 45 -3.43 -11.19 -7.68
C PRO A 45 -3.35 -9.66 -7.86
N ASP A 46 -2.28 -9.19 -8.47
CA ASP A 46 -2.05 -7.77 -8.80
C ASP A 46 -1.99 -6.80 -7.61
N ALA A 47 -1.79 -7.30 -6.39
CA ALA A 47 -1.67 -6.47 -5.19
C ALA A 47 -0.60 -5.38 -5.33
N GLU A 48 0.57 -5.74 -5.87
CA GLU A 48 1.67 -4.80 -6.04
C GLU A 48 1.29 -3.65 -6.98
N GLN A 49 0.72 -3.98 -8.15
CA GLN A 49 0.34 -2.99 -9.15
C GLN A 49 -0.77 -2.07 -8.62
N ARG A 50 -1.80 -2.60 -7.96
CA ARG A 50 -2.87 -1.79 -7.36
C ARG A 50 -2.35 -0.85 -6.28
N PHE A 51 -1.50 -1.34 -5.38
CA PHE A 51 -1.00 -0.53 -4.27
C PHE A 51 -0.03 0.54 -4.74
N ARG A 52 0.86 0.22 -5.70
CA ARG A 52 1.75 1.21 -6.32
C ARG A 52 0.94 2.27 -7.06
N ALA A 53 -0.04 1.89 -7.88
CA ALA A 53 -0.87 2.85 -8.61
C ALA A 53 -1.65 3.79 -7.68
N ALA A 54 -2.21 3.27 -6.57
CA ALA A 54 -2.89 4.10 -5.58
C ALA A 54 -1.94 5.05 -4.85
N LEU A 55 -0.71 4.61 -4.57
CA LEU A 55 0.32 5.45 -3.98
C LEU A 55 0.77 6.55 -4.96
N ASP A 56 1.03 6.22 -6.21
CA ASP A 56 1.42 7.19 -7.25
C ASP A 56 0.32 8.25 -7.45
N ALA A 57 -0.95 7.85 -7.39
CA ALA A 57 -2.08 8.76 -7.43
C ALA A 57 -2.10 9.72 -6.22
N LEU A 58 -1.73 9.25 -5.03
CA LEU A 58 -1.62 10.11 -3.83
C LEU A 58 -0.42 11.06 -3.88
N ILE A 59 0.69 10.62 -4.48
CA ILE A 59 1.89 11.45 -4.64
C ILE A 59 1.66 12.55 -5.69
N SER A 60 0.86 12.25 -6.72
CA SER A 60 0.57 13.18 -7.82
C SER A 60 -0.61 14.12 -7.55
N ALA A 61 -1.32 13.96 -6.43
CA ALA A 61 -2.46 14.78 -6.02
C ALA A 61 -2.01 15.99 -5.20
#